data_AF-C3QUV5-F1
#
_entry.id   AF-C3QUV5-F1
#
_cell.length_a   1.000
_cell.length_b   1.000
_cell.length_c   1.000
_cell.angle_alpha   90.00
_cell.angle_beta   90.00
_cell.angle_gamma   90.00
#
_symmetry.space_group_name_H-M   'P 1'
#
loop_
_entity.id
_entity.type
_entity.pdbx_description
1 polymer ?
#
loop_
_entity_poly.entity_id
_entity_poly.type
_entity_poly.pdbx_seq_one_letter_code
_entity_poly.pdbx_strand_id
1 'polypeptide(L)' 'MKGELRDTKSIFCSMVLRLMDTEEYSNSYCKSLDLVLRLFPEIDGELLEKELDKYI' A
#
# COMPACT_ATOMS: atom_id res chain seq x y z
N MET A 1 -15.69 15.90 11.78
CA MET A 1 -16.07 14.47 11.75
C MET A 1 -14.92 13.68 12.35
N LYS A 2 -15.15 13.03 13.50
CA LYS A 2 -14.18 12.14 14.13
C LYS A 2 -14.15 10.83 13.35
N GLY A 3 -13.21 10.70 12.43
CA GLY A 3 -12.82 9.38 11.91
C GLY A 3 -11.84 8.78 12.91
N GLU A 4 -12.33 7.95 13.82
CA GLU A 4 -11.45 7.01 14.52
C GLU A 4 -10.76 6.16 13.45
N LEU A 5 -9.48 6.43 13.18
CA LEU A 5 -8.61 5.53 12.44
C LEU A 5 -8.43 4.27 13.30
N ARG A 6 -9.42 3.37 13.27
CA ARG A 6 -9.18 1.94 13.51
C ARG A 6 -8.47 1.38 12.28
N ASP A 7 -7.39 2.03 11.84
CA ASP A 7 -6.60 1.54 10.72
C ASP A 7 -5.57 0.58 11.30
N THR A 8 -5.91 -0.71 11.23
CA THR A 8 -4.95 -1.80 11.37
C THR A 8 -3.98 -1.88 10.17
N LYS A 9 -4.08 -0.94 9.22
CA LYS A 9 -3.22 -0.84 8.04
C LYS A 9 -1.87 -0.26 8.44
N SER A 10 -0.80 -0.92 8.02
CA SER A 10 0.53 -0.33 8.03
C SER A 10 0.56 0.91 7.13
N ILE A 11 1.51 1.79 7.42
CA ILE A 11 1.75 2.98 6.60
C ILE A 11 2.04 2.57 5.16
N PHE A 12 2.81 1.51 4.95
CA PHE A 12 3.19 1.01 3.63
C PHE A 12 2.01 0.42 2.86
N CYS A 13 1.13 -0.34 3.53
CA CYS A 13 -0.12 -0.81 2.96
C CYS A 13 -0.98 0.38 2.50
N SER A 14 -1.12 1.40 3.36
CA SER A 14 -1.85 2.63 3.02
C SER A 14 -1.22 3.39 1.84
N MET A 15 0.11 3.38 1.73
CA MET A 15 0.82 4.03 0.62
C MET A 15 0.57 3.32 -0.71
N VAL A 16 0.63 1.98 -0.76
CA VAL A 16 0.33 1.22 -1.98
C VAL A 16 -1.10 1.45 -2.44
N LEU A 17 -2.08 1.37 -1.52
CA LEU A 17 -3.49 1.62 -1.86
C LEU A 17 -3.70 3.04 -2.40
N ARG A 18 -3.11 4.05 -1.76
CA ARG A 18 -3.21 5.44 -2.24
C ARG A 18 -2.51 5.67 -3.58
N LEU A 19 -1.40 4.98 -3.84
CA LEU A 19 -0.73 5.03 -5.14
C LEU A 19 -1.64 4.46 -6.22
N MET A 20 -2.27 3.30 -5.98
CA MET A 20 -3.24 2.70 -6.89
C MET A 20 -4.39 3.65 -7.23
N ASP A 21 -4.86 4.45 -6.29
CA ASP A 21 -5.93 5.44 -6.50
C ASP A 21 -5.51 6.65 -7.37
N THR A 22 -4.22 6.84 -7.67
CA THR A 22 -3.75 7.94 -8.52
C THR A 22 -3.94 7.66 -10.01
N GLU A 23 -4.13 8.72 -10.80
CA GLU A 23 -4.21 8.60 -12.27
C GLU A 23 -2.91 8.03 -12.89
N GLU A 24 -1.76 8.32 -12.30
CA GLU A 24 -0.44 7.85 -12.78
C GLU A 24 -0.32 6.32 -12.70
N TYR A 25 -0.83 5.73 -11.63
CA TYR A 25 -0.76 4.28 -11.40
C TYR A 25 -2.03 3.57 -11.89
N SER A 26 -3.16 4.27 -12.02
CA SER A 26 -4.39 3.78 -12.64
C SER A 26 -4.81 2.40 -12.11
N ASN A 27 -4.91 2.27 -10.79
CA ASN A 27 -5.22 1.04 -10.07
C ASN A 27 -4.20 -0.10 -10.27
N SER A 28 -2.97 0.21 -10.70
CA SER A 28 -1.91 -0.78 -10.90
C SER A 28 -1.25 -1.13 -9.58
N TYR A 29 -1.68 -2.27 -9.01
CA TYR A 29 -1.07 -2.89 -7.85
C TYR A 29 0.44 -3.09 -8.02
N CYS A 30 0.87 -3.79 -9.08
CA CYS A 30 2.27 -4.16 -9.25
C CYS A 30 3.20 -2.93 -9.33
N LYS A 31 2.78 -1.87 -10.03
CA LYS A 31 3.58 -0.63 -10.11
C LYS A 31 3.64 0.09 -8.77
N SER A 32 2.53 0.13 -8.05
CA SER A 32 2.42 0.82 -6.76
C SER A 32 3.26 0.11 -5.70
N LEU A 33 3.20 -1.22 -5.67
CA LEU A 33 4.02 -2.05 -4.79
C LEU A 33 5.52 -1.93 -5.14
N ASP A 34 5.88 -2.02 -6.42
CA ASP A 34 7.28 -1.87 -6.86
C ASP A 34 7.88 -0.55 -6.42
N LEU A 35 7.14 0.56 -6.56
CA LEU A 35 7.61 1.87 -6.08
C LEU A 35 7.87 1.86 -4.58
N VAL A 36 6.95 1.34 -3.77
CA VAL A 36 7.09 1.33 -2.31
C VAL A 36 8.30 0.48 -1.89
N LEU A 37 8.48 -0.71 -2.47
CA LEU A 37 9.63 -1.58 -2.17
C LEU A 37 10.96 -0.98 -2.64
N ARG A 38 10.96 -0.21 -3.73
CA ARG A 38 12.16 0.49 -4.20
C ARG A 38 12.54 1.69 -3.33
N LEU A 39 11.56 2.40 -2.79
CA LEU A 39 11.78 3.52 -1.88
C LEU A 39 12.22 3.07 -0.49
N PHE A 40 11.72 1.91 -0.05
CA PHE A 40 11.97 1.36 1.28
C PHE A 40 12.40 -0.11 1.17
N PRO A 41 13.65 -0.36 0.73
CA PRO A 41 14.18 -1.73 0.55
C PRO A 41 14.29 -2.53 1.86
N GLU A 42 14.18 -1.87 3.02
CA GLU A 42 14.13 -2.50 4.34
C GLU A 42 12.80 -3.20 4.66
N ILE A 43 11.76 -2.97 3.85
CA ILE A 43 10.44 -3.60 4.05
C ILE A 43 10.48 -5.05 3.56
N ASP A 44 9.91 -5.94 4.36
CA ASP A 44 9.57 -7.28 3.91
C ASP A 44 8.38 -7.23 2.94
N GLY A 45 8.69 -7.37 1.64
CA GLY A 45 7.70 -7.36 0.58
C GLY A 45 6.63 -8.44 0.76
N GLU A 46 7.00 -9.66 1.17
CA GLU A 46 6.02 -10.73 1.36
C GLU A 46 5.03 -10.41 2.48
N LEU A 47 5.50 -9.75 3.55
CA LEU A 47 4.62 -9.33 4.64
C LEU A 47 3.67 -8.23 4.19
N LEU A 48 4.16 -7.27 3.39
CA LEU A 48 3.36 -6.19 2.83
C LEU A 48 2.29 -6.73 1.85
N GLU A 49 2.66 -7.65 0.97
CA GLU A 49 1.73 -8.30 0.03
C GLU A 49 0.62 -9.05 0.78
N LYS A 50 0.96 -9.85 1.80
CA LYS A 50 -0.03 -10.53 2.66
C LYS A 50 -0.97 -9.57 3.39
N GLU A 51 -0.50 -8.36 3.68
CA GLU A 51 -1.34 -7.33 4.26
C GLU A 51 -2.29 -6.73 3.22
N LEU A 52 -1.80 -6.47 2.01
CA LEU A 52 -2.55 -5.91 0.88
C LEU A 52 -3.64 -6.86 0.37
N ASP A 53 -3.41 -8.18 0.43
CA ASP A 53 -4.41 -9.22 0.11
C ASP A 53 -5.72 -9.10 0.91
N LYS A 54 -5.71 -8.38 2.04
CA LYS A 54 -6.93 -8.15 2.83
C LYS A 54 -7.83 -7.04 2.26
N TYR A 55 -7.33 -6.29 1.30
CA TYR A 55 -7.95 -5.06 0.79
C TYR A 55 -8.19 -5.07 -0.72
N ILE A 56 -7.53 -5.95 -1.47
CA ILE A 56 -7.57 -6.04 -2.94
C ILE A 56 -8.18 -7.38 -3.36
#